data_AF-L2G3W4-F1
#
_entry.id   AF-L2G3W4-F1
#
_cell.length_a   1.000
_cell.length_b   1.000
_cell.length_c   1.000
_cell.angle_alpha   90.00
_cell.angle_beta   90.00
_cell.angle_gamma   90.00
#
_symmetry.space_group_name_H-M   'P 1'
#
loop_
_entity.id
_entity.type
_entity.pdbx_description
1 polymer ?
#
loop_
_entity_poly.entity_id
_entity_poly.type
_entity_poly.pdbx_seq_one_letter_code
_entity_poly.pdbx_strand_id
1 'polypeptide(L)'
;MSLQHARDGASVDGPDDAGPSKARKACVNCRRQKMKCRLDNGSTCRRCLRAGVPCVFVPRANSASHRESLSLASILHSNEQSSSFNKSVLLRLKRLEEHCGLSGLGSLEEVESPASPNLPDVELESPGDAALSALWNAVAVLRRTCPSKVSSNIWEKHMIKRLWLSFHESMPGLHFLPSKQTFSSPRPLMLASMLYCSSIRGSPDVAVLAPDYFTVLCSAISQLCIPDSEIGQPPDDPASAEEWAFQTVLGIILAGLLREAVVKETGLWISVAYRLILEHCPSNVDERSREWRRLFSGLQIVDLEHASIHLSCPVIPIEAPLPRLKIAMQDQLYRLSRMMHTGLTHFTGRGLPTIWSCFAGEPSATPDAIVSFSGVDGAVIRDWARQLDDWLVEFSDREFESEHEKKLVFRQYILHRLLVLSIYHPARGCNLFSNTTPKEQHELLVSARAAVKLQILDSAIWSNWDLVMITWACLIVLQGVDGGVGEPDDLENVGVHLQKLKEMHEPKPSLRGILATRLEEKLQGLHTPASGDAEMFEQEIQNLDNSWYIFDQASLQAGYELWSYENQGG
;
A
#
# COMPACT_ATOMS: atom_id res chain seq x y z
N MET A 1 -62.32 14.75 56.29
CA MET A 1 -61.45 14.78 57.49
C MET A 1 -60.08 14.31 57.01
N SER A 2 -59.21 15.26 56.66
CA SER A 2 -58.05 15.65 57.48
C SER A 2 -57.04 14.51 57.66
N LEU A 3 -55.75 14.60 57.33
CA LEU A 3 -54.85 15.68 56.94
C LEU A 3 -53.53 15.01 56.44
N GLN A 4 -52.89 15.63 55.44
CA GLN A 4 -51.44 15.94 55.35
C GLN A 4 -50.39 14.80 55.34
N HIS A 5 -49.31 14.84 54.58
CA HIS A 5 -48.69 15.86 53.73
C HIS A 5 -47.67 15.15 52.81
N ALA A 6 -47.71 15.38 51.49
CA ALA A 6 -46.79 16.24 50.72
C ALA A 6 -45.39 15.61 50.45
N ARG A 7 -44.82 15.66 49.24
CA ARG A 7 -44.95 16.71 48.21
C ARG A 7 -44.45 16.24 46.84
N ASP A 8 -45.13 16.78 45.83
CA ASP A 8 -44.83 16.91 44.40
C ASP A 8 -43.36 17.29 44.10
N GLY A 9 -42.75 17.01 42.95
CA GLY A 9 -43.31 16.89 41.61
C GLY A 9 -42.82 18.06 40.73
N ALA A 10 -41.84 17.74 39.86
CA ALA A 10 -41.55 18.25 38.51
C ALA A 10 -41.49 19.77 38.18
N SER A 11 -40.42 20.17 37.47
CA SER A 11 -40.43 20.97 36.21
C SER A 11 -38.97 21.35 35.83
N VAL A 12 -38.38 20.88 34.71
CA VAL A 12 -38.43 21.37 33.30
C VAL A 12 -37.48 22.56 32.98
N ASP A 13 -36.68 22.34 31.92
CA ASP A 13 -35.93 23.21 30.99
C ASP A 13 -34.68 24.05 31.39
N GLY A 14 -33.59 23.86 30.63
CA GLY A 14 -32.54 24.87 30.39
C GLY A 14 -31.13 24.35 30.05
N PRO A 15 -30.35 24.99 29.14
CA PRO A 15 -29.33 24.38 28.27
C PRO A 15 -27.87 24.48 28.76
N ASP A 16 -26.96 23.78 28.05
CA ASP A 16 -25.49 23.93 27.98
C ASP A 16 -24.67 24.06 29.28
N ASP A 17 -23.83 23.05 29.56
CA ASP A 17 -22.43 23.38 29.84
C ASP A 17 -21.47 22.22 29.48
N ALA A 18 -20.49 22.56 28.66
CA ALA A 18 -19.42 21.68 28.25
C ALA A 18 -18.58 21.30 29.48
N GLY A 19 -18.72 20.06 29.95
CA GLY A 19 -17.91 19.56 31.06
C GLY A 19 -16.41 19.75 30.80
N PRO A 20 -15.65 20.34 31.74
CA PRO A 20 -14.25 20.67 31.50
C PRO A 20 -13.45 19.40 31.23
N SER A 21 -12.77 19.42 30.08
CA SER A 21 -11.81 18.44 29.58
C SER A 21 -11.19 17.52 30.67
N LYS A 22 -11.28 16.21 30.45
CA LYS A 22 -10.81 15.11 31.32
C LYS A 22 -9.31 15.18 31.71
N ALA A 23 -8.56 16.21 31.32
CA ALA A 23 -7.12 16.37 31.51
C ALA A 23 -6.69 17.08 32.82
N ARG A 24 -7.58 17.76 33.58
CA ARG A 24 -7.17 18.60 34.73
C ARG A 24 -7.52 18.02 36.11
N LYS A 25 -7.03 16.82 36.46
CA LYS A 25 -7.42 16.16 37.73
C LYS A 25 -6.76 16.70 39.02
N ALA A 26 -5.55 17.26 38.97
CA ALA A 26 -4.91 17.92 40.12
C ALA A 26 -3.62 18.67 39.71
N CYS A 27 -3.36 19.83 40.34
CA CYS A 27 -2.13 20.60 40.14
C CYS A 27 -0.91 19.96 40.83
N VAL A 28 0.30 20.36 40.44
CA VAL A 28 1.58 19.83 40.96
C VAL A 28 1.68 19.97 42.49
N ASN A 29 1.27 21.11 43.05
CA ASN A 29 1.36 21.36 44.49
C ASN A 29 0.42 20.46 45.31
N CYS A 30 -0.82 20.28 44.86
CA CYS A 30 -1.75 19.37 45.51
C CYS A 30 -1.34 17.90 45.37
N ARG A 31 -0.74 17.50 44.23
CA ARG A 31 -0.16 16.16 44.05
C ARG A 31 1.01 15.92 45.01
N ARG A 32 1.95 16.86 45.10
CA ARG A 32 3.14 16.75 45.98
C ARG A 32 2.73 16.58 47.45
N GLN A 33 1.66 17.24 47.87
CA GLN A 33 1.14 17.17 49.23
C GLN A 33 0.12 16.03 49.44
N LYS A 34 -0.23 15.26 48.39
CA LYS A 34 -1.28 14.23 48.40
C LYS A 34 -2.64 14.72 48.90
N MET A 35 -3.01 15.96 48.56
CA MET A 35 -4.27 16.60 48.97
C MET A 35 -5.23 16.78 47.80
N LYS A 36 -6.54 16.88 48.08
CA LYS A 36 -7.59 17.11 47.07
C LYS A 36 -7.46 18.51 46.45
N CYS A 37 -7.36 18.57 45.12
CA CYS A 37 -7.36 19.81 44.33
C CYS A 37 -8.80 20.20 43.99
N ARG A 38 -9.26 21.40 44.39
CA ARG A 38 -10.60 21.92 44.05
C ARG A 38 -10.46 23.20 43.20
N LEU A 39 -11.06 23.17 42.01
CA LEU A 39 -11.17 24.29 41.08
C LEU A 39 -12.61 24.81 41.19
N ASP A 40 -12.80 26.04 41.66
CA ASP A 40 -14.15 26.60 41.87
C ASP A 40 -14.59 27.54 40.71
N ASN A 41 -13.65 28.14 39.97
CA ASN A 41 -13.76 28.71 38.60
C ASN A 41 -12.49 29.52 38.28
N GLY A 42 -11.69 29.09 37.29
CA GLY A 42 -10.44 29.75 36.89
C GLY A 42 -9.23 28.82 36.74
N SER A 43 -8.05 29.38 36.45
CA SER A 43 -6.80 28.64 36.22
C SER A 43 -6.08 28.18 37.50
N THR A 44 -6.53 28.62 38.68
CA THR A 44 -5.88 28.32 39.96
C THR A 44 -6.82 27.63 40.96
N CYS A 45 -6.29 26.70 41.75
CA CYS A 45 -7.06 26.03 42.80
C CYS A 45 -7.12 26.88 44.08
N ARG A 46 -8.18 26.72 44.89
CA ARG A 46 -8.42 27.50 46.12
C ARG A 46 -7.23 27.51 47.10
N ARG A 47 -6.46 26.43 47.13
CA ARG A 47 -5.30 26.28 48.02
C ARG A 47 -4.09 27.06 47.52
N CYS A 48 -3.74 26.94 46.24
CA CYS A 48 -2.65 27.71 45.65
C CYS A 48 -2.96 29.22 45.69
N LEU A 49 -4.22 29.59 45.49
CA LEU A 49 -4.67 30.99 45.62
C LEU A 49 -4.45 31.54 47.03
N ARG A 50 -4.88 30.81 48.08
CA ARG A 50 -4.67 31.24 49.48
C ARG A 50 -3.21 31.30 49.89
N ALA A 51 -2.39 30.42 49.36
CA ALA A 51 -0.96 30.36 49.68
C ALA A 51 -0.13 31.35 48.85
N GLY A 52 -0.73 32.07 47.90
CA GLY A 52 -0.01 32.99 47.01
C GLY A 52 1.02 32.29 46.11
N VAL A 53 0.85 31.00 45.85
CA VAL A 53 1.81 30.19 45.07
C VAL A 53 1.24 29.83 43.68
N PRO A 54 2.09 29.68 42.65
CA PRO A 54 1.64 29.34 41.30
C PRO A 54 0.92 27.97 41.26
N CYS A 55 -0.19 27.90 40.53
CA CYS A 55 -0.99 26.69 40.38
C CYS A 55 -0.78 26.06 39.00
N VAL A 56 0.17 25.14 38.90
CA VAL A 56 0.57 24.53 37.62
C VAL A 56 -0.12 23.17 37.41
N PHE A 57 -0.78 23.00 36.26
CA PHE A 57 -1.29 21.72 35.77
C PHE A 57 -0.39 21.22 34.64
N VAL A 58 0.24 20.06 34.84
CA VAL A 58 1.08 19.43 33.82
C VAL A 58 0.29 18.29 33.18
N PRO A 59 0.03 18.33 31.85
CA PRO A 59 -0.53 17.19 31.13
C PRO A 59 0.37 15.96 31.26
N ARG A 60 -0.20 14.75 31.27
CA ARG A 60 0.62 13.53 31.14
C ARG A 60 1.32 13.57 29.77
N ALA A 61 2.55 13.07 29.70
CA ALA A 61 3.51 13.24 28.61
C ALA A 61 3.07 12.80 27.19
N ASN A 62 1.83 12.36 26.97
CA ASN A 62 1.34 11.83 25.70
C ASN A 62 0.16 12.63 25.11
N SER A 63 -0.03 13.91 25.48
CA SER A 63 -1.07 14.76 24.87
C SER A 63 -0.47 16.02 24.25
N ALA A 64 0.02 15.91 23.02
CA ALA A 64 0.40 17.06 22.19
C ALA A 64 -0.84 17.59 21.46
N SER A 65 -1.67 18.36 22.16
CA SER A 65 -2.70 19.21 21.54
C SER A 65 -3.09 20.33 22.49
N HIS A 66 -2.32 21.43 22.50
CA HIS A 66 -2.87 22.78 22.62
C HIS A 66 -1.74 23.80 22.37
N ARG A 67 -1.83 24.53 21.26
CA ARG A 67 -1.18 25.84 21.13
C ARG A 67 -1.98 26.87 21.93
N GLU A 68 -1.29 27.95 22.29
CA GLU A 68 -1.77 29.18 22.96
C GLU A 68 -1.98 29.05 24.49
N SER A 69 -1.41 29.91 25.34
CA SER A 69 -1.24 31.36 25.21
C SER A 69 0.11 31.83 25.75
N LEU A 70 0.94 32.44 24.90
CA LEU A 70 2.15 33.14 25.32
C LEU A 70 1.77 34.55 25.76
N SER A 71 2.09 34.90 27.01
CA SER A 71 2.00 36.27 27.51
C SER A 71 3.08 37.13 26.86
N LEU A 72 2.73 38.36 26.46
CA LEU A 72 3.64 39.40 25.91
C LEU A 72 4.91 39.61 26.77
N ALA A 73 4.83 39.38 28.08
CA ALA A 73 5.99 39.47 28.98
C ALA A 73 7.04 38.37 28.73
N SER A 74 6.63 37.22 28.18
CA SER A 74 7.54 36.11 27.85
C SER A 74 8.30 36.34 26.55
N ILE A 75 7.76 37.16 25.64
CA ILE A 75 8.38 37.49 24.34
C ILE A 75 9.58 38.43 24.52
N LEU A 76 9.50 39.37 25.46
CA LEU A 76 10.57 40.34 25.73
C LEU A 76 11.79 39.71 26.41
N HIS A 77 11.61 38.72 27.29
CA HIS A 77 12.72 37.99 27.91
C HIS A 77 13.33 36.90 27.02
N SER A 78 12.59 36.40 26.02
CA SER A 78 13.12 35.39 25.08
C SER A 78 14.07 35.96 24.03
N ASN A 79 14.15 37.28 23.82
CA ASN A 79 14.88 37.85 22.69
C ASN A 79 16.42 37.85 22.87
N GLU A 80 16.94 37.81 24.10
CA GLU A 80 18.38 37.72 24.36
C GLU A 80 18.87 36.25 24.37
N GLN A 81 18.06 35.32 24.89
CA GLN A 81 18.36 33.88 24.88
C GLN A 81 18.04 33.19 23.53
N SER A 82 17.14 33.74 22.72
CA SER A 82 16.85 33.22 21.38
C SER A 82 18.05 33.37 20.44
N SER A 83 18.87 34.41 20.60
CA SER A 83 20.02 34.62 19.71
C SER A 83 21.10 33.55 19.89
N SER A 84 21.37 33.11 21.13
CA SER A 84 22.37 32.08 21.42
C SER A 84 21.84 30.68 21.09
N PHE A 85 20.55 30.43 21.36
CA PHE A 85 19.87 29.20 20.98
C PHE A 85 19.81 29.04 19.46
N ASN A 86 19.38 30.08 18.73
CA ASN A 86 19.34 30.07 17.26
C ASN A 86 20.73 29.88 16.67
N LYS A 87 21.77 30.54 17.21
CA LYS A 87 23.17 30.29 16.79
C LYS A 87 23.59 28.85 17.03
N SER A 88 23.23 28.25 18.17
CA SER A 88 23.55 26.85 18.48
C SER A 88 22.80 25.88 17.55
N VAL A 89 21.55 26.18 17.21
CA VAL A 89 20.73 25.38 16.28
C VAL A 89 21.31 25.46 14.88
N LEU A 90 21.65 26.66 14.39
CA LEU A 90 22.29 26.87 13.09
C LEU A 90 23.67 26.19 13.00
N LEU A 91 24.48 26.25 14.06
CA LEU A 91 25.75 25.51 14.12
C LEU A 91 25.56 24.00 14.07
N ARG A 92 24.50 23.48 14.70
CA ARG A 92 24.19 22.05 14.69
C ARG A 92 23.65 21.60 13.34
N LEU A 93 22.80 22.41 12.71
CA LEU A 93 22.34 22.21 11.33
C LEU A 93 23.52 22.21 10.37
N LYS A 94 24.44 23.19 10.48
CA LYS A 94 25.66 23.23 9.66
C LYS A 94 26.50 21.96 9.78
N ARG A 95 26.70 21.43 10.99
CA ARG A 95 27.41 20.16 11.19
C ARG A 95 26.68 18.96 10.61
N LEU A 96 25.35 18.94 10.67
CA LEU A 96 24.53 17.89 10.06
C LEU A 96 24.59 17.98 8.53
N GLU A 97 24.52 19.18 7.97
CA GLU A 97 24.70 19.45 6.55
C GLU A 97 26.09 19.01 6.07
N GLU A 98 27.16 19.31 6.82
CA GLU A 98 28.53 18.84 6.56
C GLU A 98 28.62 17.32 6.59
N HIS A 99 27.98 16.68 7.56
CA HIS A 99 27.96 15.22 7.68
C HIS A 99 27.15 14.54 6.57
N CYS A 100 26.09 15.19 6.08
CA CYS A 100 25.24 14.72 4.99
C CYS A 100 25.75 15.13 3.60
N GLY A 101 26.87 15.86 3.50
CA GLY A 101 27.44 16.33 2.23
C GLY A 101 26.65 17.47 1.55
N LEU A 102 25.85 18.21 2.30
CA LEU A 102 24.98 19.30 1.83
C LEU A 102 25.64 20.69 1.87
N SER A 103 26.85 20.81 2.42
CA SER A 103 27.54 22.09 2.66
C SER A 103 27.94 22.90 1.42
N GLY A 104 27.70 22.38 0.22
CA GLY A 104 28.01 23.05 -1.04
C GLY A 104 26.88 23.86 -1.66
N LEU A 105 25.64 23.80 -1.15
CA LEU A 105 24.49 24.48 -1.79
C LEU A 105 24.34 25.97 -1.43
N GLY A 106 25.12 26.48 -0.47
CA GLY A 106 24.95 27.83 0.08
C GLY A 106 25.83 28.93 -0.53
N SER A 107 26.65 28.63 -1.54
CA SER A 107 27.53 29.61 -2.19
C SER A 107 27.55 29.41 -3.70
N LEU A 108 26.38 29.52 -4.33
CA LEU A 108 26.35 29.98 -5.72
C LEU A 108 26.39 31.50 -5.66
N GLU A 109 27.60 32.05 -5.69
CA GLU A 109 27.79 33.36 -6.30
C GLU A 109 27.12 33.30 -7.68
N GLU A 110 26.49 34.41 -8.08
CA GLU A 110 26.01 34.65 -9.44
C GLU A 110 27.19 34.54 -10.40
N VAL A 111 27.56 33.31 -10.77
CA VAL A 111 28.41 33.06 -11.92
C VAL A 111 27.48 33.20 -13.11
N GLU A 112 27.55 34.37 -13.74
CA GLU A 112 27.17 34.55 -15.13
C GLU A 112 27.70 33.37 -15.92
N SER A 113 26.81 32.42 -16.23
CA SER A 113 27.12 31.38 -17.20
C SER A 113 27.35 32.06 -18.54
N PRO A 114 28.44 31.74 -19.26
CA PRO A 114 28.64 32.27 -20.58
C PRO A 114 27.46 31.83 -21.42
N ALA A 115 26.72 32.79 -21.97
CA ALA A 115 25.65 32.57 -22.92
C ALA A 115 26.13 31.57 -23.98
N SER A 116 25.67 30.32 -23.89
CA SER A 116 25.70 29.44 -25.04
C SER A 116 24.83 30.10 -26.11
N PRO A 117 25.30 30.16 -27.37
CA PRO A 117 24.53 30.81 -28.42
C PRO A 117 23.18 30.10 -28.53
N ASN A 118 22.12 30.88 -28.38
CA ASN A 118 20.78 30.54 -28.87
C ASN A 118 20.90 30.24 -30.37
N LEU A 119 21.20 28.99 -30.70
CA LEU A 119 20.75 28.43 -31.95
C LEU A 119 19.25 28.17 -31.74
N PRO A 120 18.35 28.88 -32.45
CA PRO A 120 16.98 28.42 -32.50
C PRO A 120 17.04 27.07 -33.21
N ASP A 121 16.84 26.00 -32.44
CA ASP A 121 16.52 24.71 -33.01
C ASP A 121 15.13 24.88 -33.63
N VAL A 122 15.11 25.36 -34.88
CA VAL A 122 13.93 25.40 -35.73
C VAL A 122 13.65 23.97 -36.16
N GLU A 123 13.30 23.12 -35.19
CA GLU A 123 12.54 21.92 -35.49
C GLU A 123 11.15 22.43 -35.91
N LEU A 124 10.91 22.36 -37.21
CA LEU A 124 9.65 22.67 -37.87
C LEU A 124 8.50 22.11 -37.03
N GLU A 125 7.70 22.99 -36.40
CA GLU A 125 6.56 22.61 -35.58
C GLU A 125 5.69 21.64 -36.38
N SER A 126 5.72 20.37 -35.99
CA SER A 126 4.87 19.36 -36.59
C SER A 126 3.42 19.72 -36.23
N PRO A 127 2.43 19.58 -37.13
CA PRO A 127 1.02 19.80 -36.80
C PRO A 127 0.54 19.01 -35.57
N GLY A 128 1.24 17.93 -35.20
CA GLY A 128 0.97 17.14 -34.00
C GLY A 128 1.49 17.73 -32.68
N ASP A 129 2.37 18.73 -32.69
CA ASP A 129 2.98 19.27 -31.47
C ASP A 129 2.07 20.30 -30.76
N ALA A 130 1.16 20.95 -31.49
CA ALA A 130 0.10 21.78 -30.90
C ALA A 130 -0.84 20.96 -30.00
N ALA A 131 -1.15 19.72 -30.39
CA ALA A 131 -1.96 18.79 -29.60
C ALA A 131 -1.25 18.27 -28.34
N LEU A 132 0.08 18.40 -28.26
CA LEU A 132 0.91 17.99 -27.13
C LEU A 132 1.37 19.19 -26.27
N SER A 133 0.85 20.39 -26.50
CA SER A 133 1.21 21.58 -25.72
C SER A 133 1.04 21.38 -24.20
N ALA A 134 -0.07 20.77 -23.78
CA ALA A 134 -0.33 20.47 -22.38
C ALA A 134 0.66 19.44 -21.79
N LEU A 135 1.08 18.45 -22.58
CA LEU A 135 2.13 17.50 -22.21
C LEU A 135 3.44 18.24 -21.91
N TRP A 136 3.85 19.16 -22.78
CA TRP A 136 5.10 19.90 -22.62
C TRP A 136 5.11 20.84 -21.41
N ASN A 137 3.94 21.40 -21.04
CA ASN A 137 3.81 22.17 -19.81
C ASN A 137 4.10 21.31 -18.58
N ALA A 138 3.56 20.09 -18.52
CA ALA A 138 3.83 19.15 -17.43
C ALA A 138 5.30 18.72 -17.39
N VAL A 139 5.92 18.46 -18.56
CA VAL A 139 7.37 18.18 -18.65
C VAL A 139 8.20 19.33 -18.09
N ALA A 140 7.85 20.58 -18.42
CA ALA A 140 8.58 21.75 -17.94
C ALA A 140 8.53 21.89 -16.40
N VAL A 141 7.40 21.55 -15.78
CA VAL A 141 7.26 21.51 -14.31
C VAL A 141 8.10 20.38 -13.73
N LEU A 142 8.02 19.16 -14.28
CA LEU A 142 8.82 18.03 -13.83
C LEU A 142 10.33 18.32 -13.91
N ARG A 143 10.78 18.92 -15.02
CA ARG A 143 12.20 19.26 -15.21
C ARG A 143 12.70 20.29 -14.21
N ARG A 144 11.88 21.29 -13.87
CA ARG A 144 12.25 22.34 -12.88
C ARG A 144 12.28 21.81 -11.45
N THR A 145 11.43 20.85 -11.12
CA THR A 145 11.27 20.30 -9.75
C THR A 145 12.09 19.04 -9.50
N CYS A 146 12.69 18.45 -10.54
CA CYS A 146 13.51 17.26 -10.43
C CYS A 146 14.92 17.58 -9.90
N PRO A 147 15.52 16.71 -9.05
CA PRO A 147 16.91 16.86 -8.62
C PRO A 147 17.88 16.85 -9.82
N SER A 148 19.02 17.53 -9.69
CA SER A 148 20.08 17.63 -10.72
C SER A 148 20.80 16.31 -11.05
N LYS A 149 20.39 15.18 -10.48
CA LYS A 149 21.06 13.88 -10.58
C LYS A 149 20.55 12.96 -11.70
N VAL A 150 19.51 13.36 -12.44
CA VAL A 150 18.96 12.57 -13.56
C VAL A 150 19.68 12.89 -14.87
N SER A 151 19.80 11.90 -15.75
CA SER A 151 20.45 12.08 -17.05
C SER A 151 19.70 13.09 -17.93
N SER A 152 20.40 13.79 -18.84
CA SER A 152 19.76 14.76 -19.74
C SER A 152 18.88 14.10 -20.81
N ASN A 153 19.17 12.84 -21.16
CA ASN A 153 18.48 12.09 -22.22
C ASN A 153 17.00 11.80 -21.91
N ILE A 154 16.59 11.73 -20.64
CA ILE A 154 15.17 11.55 -20.28
C ILE A 154 14.30 12.76 -20.66
N TRP A 155 14.91 13.90 -20.95
CA TRP A 155 14.21 15.13 -21.32
C TRP A 155 14.10 15.33 -22.83
N GLU A 156 14.57 14.38 -23.63
CA GLU A 156 14.48 14.43 -25.09
C GLU A 156 13.02 14.32 -25.55
N LYS A 157 12.55 15.30 -26.34
CA LYS A 157 11.14 15.40 -26.77
C LYS A 157 10.67 14.12 -27.49
N HIS A 158 11.47 13.59 -28.41
CA HIS A 158 11.09 12.40 -29.16
C HIS A 158 10.91 11.17 -28.24
N MET A 159 11.72 11.06 -27.18
CA MET A 159 11.65 9.96 -26.22
C MET A 159 10.38 10.07 -25.35
N ILE A 160 10.11 11.26 -24.81
CA ILE A 160 8.89 11.53 -24.03
C ILE A 160 7.65 11.26 -24.89
N LYS A 161 7.64 11.72 -26.15
CA LYS A 161 6.53 11.51 -27.08
C LYS A 161 6.30 10.02 -27.35
N ARG A 162 7.38 9.24 -27.54
CA ARG A 162 7.30 7.78 -27.73
C ARG A 162 6.69 7.09 -26.50
N LEU A 163 7.20 7.38 -25.31
CA LEU A 163 6.72 6.78 -24.05
C LEU A 163 5.28 7.17 -23.72
N TRP A 164 4.91 8.41 -23.99
CA TRP A 164 3.53 8.90 -23.83
C TRP A 164 2.56 8.13 -24.73
N LEU A 165 2.89 7.98 -26.01
CA LEU A 165 2.04 7.30 -26.98
C LEU A 165 1.94 5.78 -26.72
N SER A 166 3.00 5.15 -26.20
CA SER A 166 3.00 3.72 -25.89
C SER A 166 2.32 3.37 -24.56
N PHE A 167 1.91 4.36 -23.76
CA PHE A 167 1.41 4.13 -22.40
C PHE A 167 0.28 3.11 -22.33
N HIS A 168 -0.73 3.23 -23.18
CA HIS A 168 -1.88 2.32 -23.16
C HIS A 168 -1.55 0.89 -23.61
N GLU A 169 -0.44 0.69 -24.31
CA GLU A 169 0.07 -0.64 -24.68
C GLU A 169 0.89 -1.23 -23.52
N SER A 170 1.59 -0.39 -22.77
CA SER A 170 2.43 -0.78 -21.63
C SER A 170 1.65 -0.91 -20.31
N MET A 171 0.47 -0.30 -20.19
CA MET A 171 -0.29 -0.21 -18.95
C MET A 171 -0.93 -1.56 -18.56
N PRO A 172 -0.84 -2.01 -17.29
CA PRO A 172 -1.62 -3.15 -16.83
C PRO A 172 -3.12 -2.83 -16.87
N GLY A 173 -3.96 -3.84 -17.08
CA GLY A 173 -5.41 -3.67 -16.97
C GLY A 173 -5.80 -3.21 -15.56
N LEU A 174 -6.44 -2.05 -15.44
CA LEU A 174 -6.98 -1.58 -14.16
C LEU A 174 -8.39 -2.14 -13.99
N HIS A 175 -8.56 -3.23 -13.24
CA HIS A 175 -9.87 -3.84 -13.03
C HIS A 175 -10.90 -2.89 -12.37
N PHE A 176 -10.44 -1.91 -11.60
CA PHE A 176 -11.29 -0.87 -11.02
C PHE A 176 -11.60 0.28 -12.01
N LEU A 177 -10.83 0.43 -13.10
CA LEU A 177 -11.04 1.42 -14.17
C LEU A 177 -10.94 0.73 -15.55
N PRO A 178 -11.98 -0.04 -15.95
CA PRO A 178 -11.91 -0.87 -17.16
C PRO A 178 -11.88 -0.06 -18.47
N SER A 179 -12.35 1.19 -18.45
CA SER A 179 -12.29 2.08 -19.61
C SER A 179 -10.92 2.74 -19.74
N LYS A 180 -10.34 2.70 -20.96
CA LYS A 180 -9.11 3.43 -21.28
C LYS A 180 -9.28 4.92 -20.95
N GLN A 181 -8.55 5.38 -19.93
CA GLN A 181 -8.55 6.78 -19.52
C GLN A 181 -7.66 7.57 -20.46
N THR A 182 -8.25 8.44 -21.29
CA THR A 182 -7.48 9.31 -22.19
C THR A 182 -7.29 10.68 -21.56
N PHE A 183 -6.04 11.10 -21.42
CA PHE A 183 -5.70 12.42 -20.87
C PHE A 183 -5.26 13.34 -21.99
N SER A 184 -6.02 14.40 -22.25
CA SER A 184 -5.61 15.46 -23.19
C SER A 184 -4.63 16.45 -22.55
N SER A 185 -4.64 16.55 -21.22
CA SER A 185 -3.79 17.45 -20.43
C SER A 185 -3.31 16.74 -19.16
N PRO A 186 -2.19 16.00 -19.22
CA PRO A 186 -1.67 15.30 -18.06
C PRO A 186 -1.09 16.29 -17.04
N ARG A 187 -1.42 16.10 -15.75
CA ARG A 187 -0.77 16.80 -14.64
C ARG A 187 0.62 16.20 -14.39
N PRO A 188 1.57 16.97 -13.80
CA PRO A 188 2.96 16.53 -13.66
C PRO A 188 3.14 15.14 -13.05
N LEU A 189 2.46 14.82 -11.94
CA LEU A 189 2.60 13.51 -11.29
C LEU A 189 2.04 12.37 -12.15
N MET A 190 0.87 12.58 -12.78
CA MET A 190 0.31 11.62 -13.72
C MET A 190 1.29 11.33 -14.85
N LEU A 191 1.86 12.39 -15.47
CA LEU A 191 2.84 12.24 -16.52
C LEU A 191 4.07 11.47 -16.05
N ALA A 192 4.64 11.79 -14.89
CA ALA A 192 5.78 11.07 -14.34
C ALA A 192 5.48 9.56 -14.16
N SER A 193 4.27 9.25 -13.71
CA SER A 193 3.80 7.87 -13.54
C SER A 193 3.65 7.14 -14.88
N MET A 194 3.11 7.82 -15.89
CA MET A 194 2.97 7.28 -17.25
C MET A 194 4.33 7.03 -17.90
N LEU A 195 5.26 7.98 -17.83
CA LEU A 195 6.61 7.84 -18.38
C LEU A 195 7.39 6.71 -17.68
N TYR A 196 7.24 6.59 -16.37
CA TYR A 196 7.82 5.47 -15.63
C TYR A 196 7.21 4.13 -16.05
N CYS A 197 5.88 4.04 -16.13
CA CYS A 197 5.17 2.83 -16.56
C CYS A 197 5.60 2.37 -17.96
N SER A 198 5.59 3.30 -18.93
CA SER A 198 5.97 3.02 -20.32
C SER A 198 7.44 2.64 -20.45
N SER A 199 8.33 3.22 -19.63
CA SER A 199 9.76 2.89 -19.69
C SER A 199 10.03 1.51 -19.08
N ILE A 200 9.55 1.24 -17.85
CA ILE A 200 9.84 -0.04 -17.18
C ILE A 200 9.25 -1.26 -17.89
N ARG A 201 8.13 -1.08 -18.61
CA ARG A 201 7.47 -2.15 -19.39
C ARG A 201 7.73 -2.05 -20.90
N GLY A 202 8.59 -1.12 -21.31
CA GLY A 202 8.93 -0.92 -22.71
C GLY A 202 10.03 -1.85 -23.20
N SER A 203 10.46 -1.64 -24.44
CA SER A 203 11.59 -2.34 -25.05
C SER A 203 12.92 -2.00 -24.34
N PRO A 204 13.98 -2.82 -24.49
CA PRO A 204 15.22 -2.65 -23.73
C PRO A 204 15.87 -1.26 -23.87
N ASP A 205 15.74 -0.62 -25.03
CA ASP A 205 16.24 0.72 -25.32
C ASP A 205 15.59 1.81 -24.46
N VAL A 206 14.32 1.65 -24.09
CA VAL A 206 13.61 2.60 -23.22
C VAL A 206 13.61 2.17 -21.75
N ALA A 207 13.71 0.87 -21.47
CA ALA A 207 13.77 0.33 -20.11
C ALA A 207 15.00 0.81 -19.33
N VAL A 208 16.12 1.08 -20.03
CA VAL A 208 17.33 1.67 -19.45
C VAL A 208 17.06 3.04 -18.80
N LEU A 209 16.03 3.78 -19.25
CA LEU A 209 15.68 5.09 -18.71
C LEU A 209 14.77 5.02 -17.47
N ALA A 210 14.19 3.86 -17.17
CA ALA A 210 13.20 3.74 -16.10
C ALA A 210 13.72 4.12 -14.70
N PRO A 211 15.00 3.90 -14.31
CA PRO A 211 15.51 4.36 -13.00
C PRO A 211 15.49 5.88 -12.85
N ASP A 212 15.76 6.62 -13.93
CA ASP A 212 15.74 8.07 -13.92
C ASP A 212 14.29 8.59 -13.90
N TYR A 213 13.39 7.99 -14.68
CA TYR A 213 11.95 8.30 -14.58
C TYR A 213 11.36 7.92 -13.22
N PHE A 214 11.85 6.87 -12.59
CA PHE A 214 11.48 6.51 -11.21
C PHE A 214 11.92 7.58 -10.21
N THR A 215 13.11 8.16 -10.40
CA THR A 215 13.60 9.27 -9.60
C THR A 215 12.73 10.52 -9.78
N VAL A 216 12.34 10.83 -11.03
CA VAL A 216 11.38 11.91 -11.33
C VAL A 216 10.04 11.67 -10.64
N LEU A 217 9.51 10.44 -10.70
CA LEU A 217 8.26 10.07 -10.05
C LEU A 217 8.33 10.21 -8.52
N CYS A 218 9.39 9.70 -7.89
CA CYS A 218 9.60 9.85 -6.46
C CYS A 218 9.70 11.33 -6.06
N SER A 219 10.42 12.14 -6.85
CA SER A 219 10.47 13.58 -6.66
C SER A 219 9.07 14.20 -6.72
N ALA A 220 8.31 13.91 -7.77
CA ALA A 220 6.95 14.44 -7.95
C ALA A 220 5.99 14.05 -6.81
N ILE A 221 6.07 12.82 -6.28
CA ILE A 221 5.31 12.41 -5.11
C ILE A 221 5.76 13.18 -3.86
N SER A 222 7.07 13.33 -3.66
CA SER A 222 7.61 14.07 -2.49
C SER A 222 7.21 15.54 -2.48
N GLN A 223 7.03 16.15 -3.66
CA GLN A 223 6.57 17.53 -3.81
C GLN A 223 5.16 17.76 -3.24
N LEU A 224 4.30 16.73 -3.16
CA LEU A 224 2.99 16.82 -2.51
C LEU A 224 3.06 17.06 -1.00
N CYS A 225 4.22 16.80 -0.39
CA CYS A 225 4.47 17.01 1.03
C CYS A 225 5.20 18.34 1.30
N ILE A 226 5.54 19.11 0.26
CA ILE A 226 6.26 20.38 0.37
C ILE A 226 5.25 21.53 0.23
N PRO A 227 5.12 22.42 1.24
CA PRO A 227 4.27 23.60 1.14
C PRO A 227 4.65 24.47 -0.06
N ASP A 228 3.64 25.02 -0.75
CA ASP A 228 3.79 25.92 -1.91
C ASP A 228 4.62 25.33 -3.07
N SER A 229 4.73 24.00 -3.14
CA SER A 229 5.34 23.33 -4.30
C SER A 229 4.47 23.49 -5.53
N GLU A 230 5.09 23.76 -6.68
CA GLU A 230 4.40 23.85 -7.98
C GLU A 230 3.63 22.57 -8.37
N ILE A 231 4.07 21.39 -7.90
CA ILE A 231 3.34 20.12 -8.12
C ILE A 231 2.30 19.90 -7.03
N GLY A 232 2.63 20.24 -5.78
CA GLY A 232 1.80 19.99 -4.60
C GLY A 232 0.67 20.98 -4.38
N GLN A 233 0.74 22.17 -4.97
CA GLN A 233 -0.25 23.22 -4.81
C GLN A 233 -1.47 22.95 -5.70
N PRO A 234 -2.67 22.80 -5.11
CA PRO A 234 -3.89 22.67 -5.90
C PRO A 234 -4.18 23.99 -6.64
N PRO A 235 -4.71 23.95 -7.86
CA PRO A 235 -5.25 25.12 -8.54
C PRO A 235 -6.32 25.84 -7.72
N ASP A 236 -6.44 27.17 -7.87
CA ASP A 236 -7.45 27.97 -7.15
C ASP A 236 -8.89 27.64 -7.59
N ASP A 237 -9.07 27.29 -8.87
CA ASP A 237 -10.37 26.90 -9.42
C ASP A 237 -10.79 25.51 -8.92
N PRO A 238 -11.97 25.36 -8.28
CA PRO A 238 -12.41 24.09 -7.70
C PRO A 238 -12.48 22.92 -8.69
N ALA A 239 -12.92 23.16 -9.93
CA ALA A 239 -13.01 22.11 -10.95
C ALA A 239 -11.63 21.63 -11.40
N SER A 240 -10.70 22.58 -11.55
CA SER A 240 -9.29 22.30 -11.85
C SER A 240 -8.56 21.62 -10.69
N ALA A 241 -8.92 21.96 -9.44
CA ALA A 241 -8.42 21.30 -8.23
C ALA A 241 -8.91 19.85 -8.12
N GLU A 242 -10.17 19.60 -8.44
CA GLU A 242 -10.72 18.23 -8.51
C GLU A 242 -9.98 17.39 -9.55
N GLU A 243 -9.81 17.91 -10.78
CA GLU A 243 -9.07 17.21 -11.83
C GLU A 243 -7.60 16.98 -11.44
N TRP A 244 -6.95 17.99 -10.86
CA TRP A 244 -5.59 17.85 -10.33
C TRP A 244 -5.50 16.72 -9.30
N ALA A 245 -6.41 16.69 -8.33
CA ALA A 245 -6.40 15.67 -7.29
C ALA A 245 -6.68 14.29 -7.86
N PHE A 246 -7.66 14.16 -8.76
CA PHE A 246 -7.99 12.90 -9.43
C PHE A 246 -6.79 12.32 -10.17
N GLN A 247 -6.15 13.12 -11.03
CA GLN A 247 -4.97 12.68 -11.78
C GLN A 247 -3.77 12.38 -10.86
N THR A 248 -3.60 13.16 -9.78
CA THR A 248 -2.53 12.95 -8.81
C THR A 248 -2.71 11.63 -8.06
N VAL A 249 -3.93 11.35 -7.58
CA VAL A 249 -4.26 10.08 -6.90
C VAL A 249 -4.10 8.90 -7.86
N LEU A 250 -4.60 9.01 -9.10
CA LEU A 250 -4.44 7.94 -10.08
C LEU A 250 -2.96 7.70 -10.43
N GLY A 251 -2.16 8.76 -10.56
CA GLY A 251 -0.71 8.63 -10.74
C GLY A 251 -0.03 7.89 -9.57
N ILE A 252 -0.42 8.19 -8.32
CA ILE A 252 0.06 7.46 -7.14
C ILE A 252 -0.35 5.98 -7.18
N ILE A 253 -1.59 5.67 -7.57
CA ILE A 253 -2.06 4.28 -7.70
C ILE A 253 -1.21 3.53 -8.75
N LEU A 254 -0.91 4.15 -9.89
CA LEU A 254 -0.03 3.56 -10.91
C LEU A 254 1.39 3.35 -10.39
N ALA A 255 1.93 4.32 -9.66
CA ALA A 255 3.23 4.19 -9.00
C ALA A 255 3.23 3.02 -8.00
N GLY A 256 2.16 2.87 -7.21
CA GLY A 256 1.95 1.79 -6.26
C GLY A 256 1.92 0.43 -6.95
N LEU A 257 1.06 0.24 -7.95
CA LEU A 257 0.94 -1.02 -8.71
C LEU A 257 2.27 -1.51 -9.31
N LEU A 258 3.15 -0.58 -9.71
CA LEU A 258 4.45 -0.90 -10.29
C LEU A 258 5.54 -1.17 -9.25
N ARG A 259 5.34 -0.78 -7.99
CA ARG A 259 6.40 -0.76 -6.96
C ARG A 259 6.01 -1.35 -5.60
N GLU A 260 4.77 -1.79 -5.45
CA GLU A 260 4.34 -2.63 -4.33
C GLU A 260 5.33 -3.81 -4.18
N ALA A 261 5.55 -4.24 -2.94
CA ALA A 261 6.63 -5.12 -2.50
C ALA A 261 8.03 -4.47 -2.41
N VAL A 262 8.48 -3.73 -3.44
CA VAL A 262 9.88 -3.30 -3.54
C VAL A 262 10.17 -1.99 -2.79
N VAL A 263 9.23 -1.05 -2.81
CA VAL A 263 9.43 0.28 -2.24
C VAL A 263 8.76 0.37 -0.87
N LYS A 264 9.56 0.57 0.18
CA LYS A 264 9.08 0.65 1.57
C LYS A 264 8.15 1.85 1.79
N GLU A 265 8.35 2.91 1.02
CA GLU A 265 7.59 4.16 1.09
C GLU A 265 6.20 4.07 0.43
N THR A 266 5.85 2.94 -0.21
CA THR A 266 4.55 2.77 -0.89
C THR A 266 3.37 3.04 0.04
N GLY A 267 3.42 2.60 1.31
CA GLY A 267 2.41 2.92 2.33
C GLY A 267 2.26 4.41 2.62
N LEU A 268 3.34 5.20 2.51
CA LEU A 268 3.29 6.66 2.63
C LEU A 268 2.61 7.29 1.41
N TRP A 269 2.89 6.77 0.20
CA TRP A 269 2.25 7.25 -1.02
C TRP A 269 0.74 6.99 -0.97
N ILE A 270 0.32 5.80 -0.54
CA ILE A 270 -1.08 5.44 -0.32
C ILE A 270 -1.75 6.42 0.66
N SER A 271 -1.07 6.74 1.76
CA SER A 271 -1.57 7.70 2.77
C SER A 271 -1.77 9.10 2.17
N VAL A 272 -0.84 9.56 1.34
CA VAL A 272 -0.94 10.86 0.64
C VAL A 272 -2.13 10.86 -0.32
N ALA A 273 -2.26 9.81 -1.14
CA ALA A 273 -3.40 9.66 -2.06
C ALA A 273 -4.74 9.65 -1.32
N TYR A 274 -4.82 8.95 -0.19
CA TYR A 274 -6.03 8.90 0.62
C TYR A 274 -6.42 10.28 1.16
N ARG A 275 -5.45 11.04 1.67
CA ARG A 275 -5.67 12.42 2.11
C ARG A 275 -6.25 13.28 0.98
N LEU A 276 -5.68 13.19 -0.23
CA LEU A 276 -6.18 13.93 -1.39
C LEU A 276 -7.61 13.55 -1.76
N ILE A 277 -7.98 12.26 -1.65
CA ILE A 277 -9.38 11.82 -1.83
C ILE A 277 -10.29 12.49 -0.80
N LEU A 278 -9.90 12.53 0.47
CA LEU A 278 -10.74 13.15 1.51
C LEU A 278 -10.92 14.66 1.32
N GLU A 279 -9.89 15.34 0.83
CA GLU A 279 -9.87 16.80 0.65
C GLU A 279 -10.61 17.25 -0.62
N HIS A 280 -10.51 16.49 -1.73
CA HIS A 280 -10.93 16.96 -3.05
C HIS A 280 -12.08 16.17 -3.68
N CYS A 281 -12.58 15.11 -3.04
CA CYS A 281 -13.70 14.36 -3.59
C CYS A 281 -14.97 15.25 -3.65
N PRO A 282 -15.62 15.39 -4.83
CA PRO A 282 -16.63 16.41 -5.08
C PRO A 282 -17.88 16.22 -4.22
N SER A 283 -18.54 17.34 -3.87
CA SER A 283 -19.75 17.34 -3.04
C SER A 283 -21.01 16.87 -3.77
N ASN A 284 -21.04 16.95 -5.09
CA ASN A 284 -22.20 16.63 -5.92
C ASN A 284 -22.16 15.16 -6.36
N VAL A 285 -23.32 14.54 -6.62
CA VAL A 285 -23.41 13.16 -7.13
C VAL A 285 -23.67 13.21 -8.63
N ASP A 286 -22.63 12.99 -9.40
CA ASP A 286 -22.62 13.00 -10.87
C ASP A 286 -21.88 11.76 -11.43
N GLU A 287 -21.66 11.70 -12.75
CA GLU A 287 -20.89 10.62 -13.37
C GLU A 287 -19.44 10.59 -12.88
N ARG A 288 -18.81 11.75 -12.65
CA ARG A 288 -17.46 11.86 -12.08
C ARG A 288 -17.37 11.24 -10.68
N SER A 289 -18.45 11.30 -9.92
CA SER A 289 -18.56 10.63 -8.62
C SER A 289 -18.47 9.10 -8.71
N ARG A 290 -18.75 8.49 -9.88
CA ARG A 290 -18.49 7.05 -10.12
C ARG A 290 -17.00 6.79 -10.32
N GLU A 291 -16.30 7.70 -10.98
CA GLU A 291 -14.85 7.59 -11.20
C GLU A 291 -14.08 7.74 -9.89
N TRP A 292 -14.48 8.66 -9.00
CA TRP A 292 -13.91 8.78 -7.66
C TRP A 292 -14.14 7.53 -6.79
N ARG A 293 -15.31 6.87 -6.91
CA ARG A 293 -15.57 5.57 -6.26
C ARG A 293 -14.60 4.49 -6.72
N ARG A 294 -14.42 4.38 -8.04
CA ARG A 294 -13.47 3.45 -8.66
C ARG A 294 -12.03 3.75 -8.24
N LEU A 295 -11.68 5.03 -8.17
CA LEU A 295 -10.36 5.49 -7.73
C LEU A 295 -10.09 5.11 -6.27
N PHE A 296 -11.07 5.32 -5.37
CA PHE A 296 -10.99 4.88 -3.99
C PHE A 296 -10.84 3.35 -3.89
N SER A 297 -11.62 2.59 -4.67
CA SER A 297 -11.50 1.14 -4.75
C SER A 297 -10.10 0.71 -5.18
N GLY A 298 -9.54 1.34 -6.22
CA GLY A 298 -8.18 1.05 -6.70
C GLY A 298 -7.13 1.34 -5.65
N LEU A 299 -7.25 2.45 -4.92
CA LEU A 299 -6.35 2.78 -3.82
C LEU A 299 -6.43 1.75 -2.68
N GLN A 300 -7.63 1.29 -2.34
CA GLN A 300 -7.84 0.26 -1.33
C GLN A 300 -7.23 -1.08 -1.73
N ILE A 301 -7.32 -1.46 -3.02
CA ILE A 301 -6.70 -2.69 -3.54
C ILE A 301 -5.18 -2.61 -3.40
N VAL A 302 -4.54 -1.54 -3.87
CA VAL A 302 -3.07 -1.37 -3.78
C VAL A 302 -2.60 -1.38 -2.31
N ASP A 303 -3.36 -0.76 -1.40
CA ASP A 303 -3.07 -0.80 0.03
C ASP A 303 -3.12 -2.23 0.59
N LEU A 304 -4.15 -3.00 0.24
CA LEU A 304 -4.29 -4.37 0.71
C LEU A 304 -3.23 -5.29 0.11
N GLU A 305 -2.94 -5.19 -1.18
CA GLU A 305 -1.88 -5.93 -1.86
C GLU A 305 -0.53 -5.64 -1.20
N HIS A 306 -0.18 -4.36 -1.02
CA HIS A 306 1.03 -3.96 -0.31
C HIS A 306 1.06 -4.48 1.13
N ALA A 307 -0.04 -4.33 1.87
CA ALA A 307 -0.15 -4.76 3.26
C ALA A 307 -0.02 -6.28 3.41
N SER A 308 -0.54 -7.07 2.47
CA SER A 308 -0.45 -8.53 2.51
C SER A 308 0.98 -9.05 2.30
N ILE A 309 1.73 -8.45 1.38
CA ILE A 309 3.11 -8.86 1.09
C ILE A 309 4.02 -8.64 2.31
N HIS A 310 3.80 -7.53 3.03
CA HIS A 310 4.59 -7.14 4.20
C HIS A 310 3.93 -7.48 5.54
N LEU A 311 2.75 -8.09 5.53
CA LEU A 311 1.88 -8.27 6.70
C LEU A 311 1.81 -7.02 7.59
N SER A 312 1.59 -5.87 6.96
CA SER A 312 1.44 -4.56 7.61
C SER A 312 -0.03 -4.21 7.78
N CYS A 313 -0.32 -3.11 8.48
CA CYS A 313 -1.72 -2.71 8.70
C CYS A 313 -2.19 -1.94 7.47
N PRO A 314 -3.31 -2.33 6.84
CA PRO A 314 -3.91 -1.52 5.79
C PRO A 314 -4.20 -0.10 6.33
N VAL A 315 -3.83 0.91 5.55
CA VAL A 315 -4.01 2.33 5.90
C VAL A 315 -5.44 2.77 5.57
N ILE A 316 -5.99 2.27 4.47
CA ILE A 316 -7.31 2.67 3.97
C ILE A 316 -8.39 1.92 4.78
N PRO A 317 -9.42 2.62 5.28
CA PRO A 317 -10.48 1.96 6.05
C PRO A 317 -11.32 1.02 5.18
N ILE A 318 -11.86 -0.04 5.80
CA ILE A 318 -12.79 -1.01 5.18
C ILE A 318 -13.97 -0.28 4.53
N GLU A 319 -14.58 0.63 5.28
CA GLU A 319 -15.72 1.42 4.82
C GLU A 319 -15.25 2.80 4.37
N ALA A 320 -15.73 3.20 3.19
CA ALA A 320 -15.47 4.53 2.69
C ALA A 320 -16.09 5.58 3.65
N PRO A 321 -15.31 6.57 4.13
CA PRO A 321 -15.79 7.54 5.11
C PRO A 321 -16.80 8.53 4.50
N LEU A 322 -16.75 8.72 3.18
CA LEU A 322 -17.68 9.57 2.45
C LEU A 322 -18.78 8.71 1.82
N PRO A 323 -20.09 9.03 2.03
CA PRO A 323 -21.19 8.25 1.46
C PRO A 323 -21.11 8.06 -0.05
N ARG A 324 -20.59 9.07 -0.77
CA ARG A 324 -20.42 9.06 -2.23
C ARG A 324 -19.36 8.07 -2.71
N LEU A 325 -18.41 7.70 -1.86
CA LEU A 325 -17.34 6.74 -2.15
C LEU A 325 -17.77 5.29 -1.84
N LYS A 326 -18.97 5.09 -1.29
CA LYS A 326 -19.47 3.75 -0.96
C LYS A 326 -19.66 2.92 -2.22
N ILE A 327 -19.14 1.70 -2.17
CA ILE A 327 -19.29 0.67 -3.20
C ILE A 327 -20.44 -0.24 -2.78
N ALA A 328 -21.15 -0.81 -3.76
CA ALA A 328 -22.24 -1.74 -3.49
C ALA A 328 -21.71 -3.01 -2.79
N MET A 329 -22.50 -3.56 -1.87
CA MET A 329 -22.12 -4.77 -1.12
C MET A 329 -21.97 -6.00 -2.02
N GLN A 330 -22.63 -6.01 -3.17
CA GLN A 330 -22.59 -7.07 -4.17
C GLN A 330 -21.41 -6.94 -5.15
N ASP A 331 -20.61 -5.89 -5.03
CA ASP A 331 -19.44 -5.68 -5.87
C ASP A 331 -18.34 -6.69 -5.52
N GLN A 332 -17.80 -7.32 -6.57
CA GLN A 332 -16.82 -8.40 -6.45
C GLN A 332 -15.55 -7.97 -5.74
N LEU A 333 -14.96 -6.85 -6.17
CA LEU A 333 -13.70 -6.33 -5.67
C LEU A 333 -13.86 -5.77 -4.26
N TYR A 334 -14.99 -5.14 -3.98
CA TYR A 334 -15.30 -4.66 -2.64
C TYR A 334 -15.41 -5.80 -1.63
N ARG A 335 -16.12 -6.88 -1.95
CA ARG A 335 -16.21 -8.05 -1.07
C ARG A 335 -14.84 -8.68 -0.83
N LEU A 336 -14.03 -8.84 -1.87
CA LEU A 336 -12.67 -9.35 -1.76
C LEU A 336 -11.80 -8.46 -0.85
N SER A 337 -11.84 -7.15 -1.09
CA SER A 337 -11.15 -6.14 -0.29
C SER A 337 -11.54 -6.20 1.19
N ARG A 338 -12.84 -6.36 1.49
CA ARG A 338 -13.33 -6.46 2.87
C ARG A 338 -12.83 -7.71 3.59
N MET A 339 -12.86 -8.87 2.92
CA MET A 339 -12.37 -10.13 3.48
C MET A 339 -10.88 -10.01 3.82
N MET A 340 -10.10 -9.52 2.85
CA MET A 340 -8.66 -9.33 2.98
C MET A 340 -8.32 -8.33 4.10
N HIS A 341 -9.02 -7.20 4.17
CA HIS A 341 -8.82 -6.20 5.21
C HIS A 341 -9.08 -6.75 6.62
N THR A 342 -10.19 -7.47 6.79
CA THR A 342 -10.58 -8.08 8.08
C THR A 342 -9.53 -9.09 8.53
N GLY A 343 -9.09 -9.96 7.62
CA GLY A 343 -8.08 -10.96 7.88
C GLY A 343 -6.71 -10.36 8.22
N LEU A 344 -6.21 -9.45 7.38
CA LEU A 344 -4.92 -8.79 7.60
C LEU A 344 -4.90 -8.03 8.92
N THR A 345 -5.92 -7.21 9.20
CA THR A 345 -6.01 -6.43 10.45
C THR A 345 -5.91 -7.31 11.70
N HIS A 346 -6.42 -8.55 11.65
CA HIS A 346 -6.36 -9.48 12.78
C HIS A 346 -4.95 -10.03 13.04
N PHE A 347 -4.18 -10.30 11.97
CA PHE A 347 -2.88 -10.97 12.04
C PHE A 347 -1.66 -10.04 11.98
N THR A 348 -1.83 -8.82 11.50
CA THR A 348 -0.77 -7.81 11.45
C THR A 348 -0.22 -7.47 12.82
N GLY A 349 1.10 -7.21 12.89
CA GLY A 349 1.78 -6.75 14.11
C GLY A 349 2.04 -7.86 15.13
N ARG A 350 1.75 -9.12 14.79
CA ARG A 350 2.01 -10.30 15.64
C ARG A 350 3.39 -10.92 15.44
N GLY A 351 4.25 -10.31 14.63
CA GLY A 351 5.60 -10.84 14.36
C GLY A 351 5.61 -12.15 13.56
N LEU A 352 4.53 -12.45 12.83
CA LEU A 352 4.52 -13.56 11.88
C LEU A 352 5.48 -13.24 10.72
N PRO A 353 6.14 -14.26 10.11
CA PRO A 353 6.96 -14.04 8.93
C PRO A 353 6.11 -13.50 7.79
N THR A 354 6.68 -12.56 7.04
CA THR A 354 6.03 -11.95 5.89
C THR A 354 6.42 -12.71 4.62
N ILE A 355 5.55 -12.72 3.61
CA ILE A 355 5.89 -13.32 2.30
C ILE A 355 7.14 -12.64 1.73
N TRP A 356 7.25 -11.31 1.89
CA TRP A 356 8.41 -10.56 1.41
C TRP A 356 9.74 -10.95 2.09
N SER A 357 9.72 -11.34 3.37
CA SER A 357 10.93 -11.72 4.09
C SER A 357 11.68 -12.88 3.43
N CYS A 358 10.97 -13.76 2.74
CA CYS A 358 11.55 -14.87 1.99
C CYS A 358 12.39 -14.41 0.78
N PHE A 359 12.15 -13.20 0.26
CA PHE A 359 12.82 -12.62 -0.90
C PHE A 359 13.86 -11.56 -0.54
N ALA A 360 13.65 -10.82 0.56
CA ALA A 360 14.52 -9.72 0.97
C ALA A 360 15.90 -10.15 1.51
N GLY A 361 16.13 -11.45 1.71
CA GLY A 361 17.37 -11.98 2.29
C GLY A 361 17.63 -11.51 3.73
N GLU A 362 16.63 -10.89 4.38
CA GLU A 362 16.73 -10.49 5.77
C GLU A 362 16.77 -11.77 6.63
N PRO A 363 17.81 -11.97 7.46
CA PRO A 363 17.90 -13.14 8.32
C PRO A 363 16.65 -13.15 9.19
N SER A 364 15.95 -14.28 9.19
CA SER A 364 14.82 -14.54 10.07
C SER A 364 15.15 -13.95 11.44
N ALA A 365 14.44 -12.89 11.82
CA ALA A 365 14.46 -12.45 13.21
C ALA A 365 14.18 -13.73 14.02
N THR A 366 15.08 -14.05 14.96
CA THR A 366 14.81 -15.12 15.92
C THR A 366 13.38 -14.91 16.41
N PRO A 367 12.53 -15.96 16.42
CA PRO A 367 11.13 -15.81 16.83
C PRO A 367 11.11 -15.52 18.32
N ASP A 368 11.37 -14.26 18.70
CA ASP A 368 11.50 -13.82 20.09
C ASP A 368 10.15 -13.67 20.78
N ALA A 369 9.06 -14.08 20.12
CA ALA A 369 7.81 -14.41 20.78
C ALA A 369 7.10 -15.51 19.98
N ILE A 370 6.99 -16.71 20.56
CA ILE A 370 6.01 -17.70 20.13
C ILE A 370 4.64 -17.08 20.40
N VAL A 371 4.04 -16.44 19.40
CA VAL A 371 2.64 -16.03 19.49
C VAL A 371 1.81 -17.31 19.52
N SER A 372 1.14 -17.56 20.64
CA SER A 372 0.28 -18.73 20.79
C SER A 372 -0.97 -18.57 19.91
N PHE A 373 -1.14 -19.44 18.93
CA PHE A 373 -2.35 -19.52 18.12
C PHE A 373 -3.57 -19.79 18.99
N SER A 374 -4.56 -18.90 18.96
CA SER A 374 -5.77 -18.97 19.76
C SER A 374 -6.95 -19.58 18.98
N GLY A 375 -7.99 -20.02 19.70
CA GLY A 375 -9.24 -20.47 19.07
C GLY A 375 -9.92 -19.38 18.22
N VAL A 376 -9.72 -18.11 18.58
CA VAL A 376 -10.22 -16.96 17.79
C VAL A 376 -9.47 -16.87 16.46
N ASP A 377 -8.16 -17.09 16.46
CA ASP A 377 -7.36 -17.08 15.22
C ASP A 377 -7.83 -18.15 14.24
N GLY A 378 -8.09 -19.36 14.76
CA GLY A 378 -8.68 -20.43 13.95
C GLY A 378 -10.08 -20.09 13.43
N ALA A 379 -10.90 -19.38 14.21
CA ALA A 379 -12.23 -18.96 13.76
C ALA A 379 -12.16 -17.89 12.66
N VAL A 380 -11.25 -16.92 12.79
CA VAL A 380 -11.05 -15.86 11.78
C VAL A 380 -10.54 -16.45 10.46
N ILE A 381 -9.56 -17.36 10.50
CA ILE A 381 -9.05 -18.02 9.29
C ILE A 381 -10.14 -18.85 8.60
N ARG A 382 -10.89 -19.67 9.36
CA ARG A 382 -11.96 -20.49 8.78
C ARG A 382 -13.09 -19.64 8.20
N ASP A 383 -13.45 -18.54 8.86
CA ASP A 383 -14.47 -17.64 8.32
C ASP A 383 -13.97 -16.91 7.07
N TRP A 384 -12.70 -16.49 7.03
CA TRP A 384 -12.10 -15.90 5.84
C TRP A 384 -12.07 -16.89 4.67
N ALA A 385 -11.65 -18.13 4.90
CA ALA A 385 -11.64 -19.17 3.87
C ALA A 385 -13.05 -19.49 3.34
N ARG A 386 -14.01 -19.68 4.24
CA ARG A 386 -15.42 -19.90 3.88
C ARG A 386 -15.98 -18.74 3.05
N GLN A 387 -15.70 -17.50 3.43
CA GLN A 387 -16.17 -16.35 2.66
C GLN A 387 -15.53 -16.28 1.26
N LEU A 388 -14.29 -16.74 1.10
CA LEU A 388 -13.63 -16.85 -0.22
C LEU A 388 -14.25 -17.96 -1.07
N ASP A 389 -14.58 -19.12 -0.49
CA ASP A 389 -15.31 -20.18 -1.18
C ASP A 389 -16.68 -19.70 -1.64
N ASP A 390 -17.46 -19.08 -0.74
CA ASP A 390 -18.77 -18.48 -1.07
C ASP A 390 -18.65 -17.41 -2.18
N TRP A 391 -17.56 -16.63 -2.15
CA TRP A 391 -17.28 -15.63 -3.18
C TRP A 391 -17.00 -16.29 -4.54
N LEU A 392 -16.19 -17.36 -4.58
CA LEU A 392 -15.92 -18.06 -5.85
C LEU A 392 -17.21 -18.62 -6.43
N VAL A 393 -18.04 -19.29 -5.63
CA VAL A 393 -19.32 -19.87 -6.10
C VAL A 393 -20.22 -18.78 -6.67
N GLU A 394 -20.44 -17.70 -5.92
CA GLU A 394 -21.35 -16.63 -6.38
C GLU A 394 -20.87 -15.97 -7.67
N PHE A 395 -19.57 -15.70 -7.79
CA PHE A 395 -19.05 -14.98 -8.95
C PHE A 395 -18.81 -15.92 -10.14
N SER A 396 -18.52 -17.20 -9.94
CA SER A 396 -18.40 -18.18 -11.03
C SER A 396 -19.73 -18.45 -11.75
N ASP A 397 -20.87 -18.35 -11.04
CA ASP A 397 -22.21 -18.60 -11.59
C ASP A 397 -22.80 -17.41 -12.38
N ARG A 398 -22.13 -16.26 -12.42
CA ARG A 398 -22.63 -15.09 -13.16
C ARG A 398 -22.43 -15.25 -14.66
N GLU A 399 -23.36 -14.72 -15.45
CA GLU A 399 -23.14 -14.53 -16.89
C GLU A 399 -22.04 -13.47 -17.07
N PHE A 400 -20.83 -13.91 -17.38
CA PHE A 400 -19.73 -13.01 -17.69
C PHE A 400 -19.80 -12.52 -19.13
N GLU A 401 -19.45 -11.25 -19.35
CA GLU A 401 -19.38 -10.67 -20.69
C GLU A 401 -18.14 -11.16 -21.45
N SER A 402 -17.10 -11.65 -20.72
CA SER A 402 -15.90 -12.20 -21.34
C SER A 402 -15.25 -13.35 -20.55
N GLU A 403 -14.61 -14.27 -21.27
CA GLU A 403 -13.81 -15.36 -20.69
C GLU A 403 -12.62 -14.84 -19.86
N HIS A 404 -12.15 -13.62 -20.12
CA HIS A 404 -11.09 -12.98 -19.35
C HIS A 404 -11.53 -12.64 -17.92
N GLU A 405 -12.80 -12.27 -17.72
CA GLU A 405 -13.35 -11.98 -16.40
C GLU A 405 -13.49 -13.25 -15.55
N LYS A 406 -13.91 -14.36 -16.17
CA LYS A 406 -13.94 -15.68 -15.51
C LYS A 406 -12.56 -16.11 -15.03
N LYS A 407 -11.55 -15.99 -15.89
CA LYS A 407 -10.14 -16.31 -15.56
C LYS A 407 -9.63 -15.42 -14.43
N LEU A 408 -9.98 -14.14 -14.45
CA LEU A 408 -9.66 -13.21 -13.36
C LEU A 408 -10.27 -13.64 -12.02
N VAL A 409 -11.56 -14.02 -11.98
CA VAL A 409 -12.23 -14.45 -10.73
C VAL A 409 -11.50 -15.63 -10.12
N PHE A 410 -11.22 -16.66 -10.91
CA PHE A 410 -10.53 -17.84 -10.43
C PHE A 410 -9.08 -17.52 -10.01
N ARG A 411 -8.37 -16.69 -10.78
CA ARG A 411 -7.04 -16.20 -10.41
C ARG A 411 -7.04 -15.54 -9.04
N GLN A 412 -7.94 -14.59 -8.83
CA GLN A 412 -8.05 -13.88 -7.55
C GLN A 412 -8.35 -14.85 -6.41
N TYR A 413 -9.28 -15.80 -6.60
CA TYR A 413 -9.56 -16.84 -5.60
C TYR A 413 -8.31 -17.67 -5.23
N ILE A 414 -7.58 -18.21 -6.21
CA ILE A 414 -6.41 -19.05 -5.96
C ILE A 414 -5.31 -18.29 -5.22
N LEU A 415 -5.00 -17.07 -5.65
CA LEU A 415 -3.95 -16.27 -5.03
C LEU A 415 -4.34 -15.85 -3.60
N HIS A 416 -5.61 -15.51 -3.36
CA HIS A 416 -6.09 -15.18 -2.02
C HIS A 416 -6.17 -16.40 -1.10
N ARG A 417 -6.56 -17.57 -1.64
CA ARG A 417 -6.50 -18.85 -0.92
C ARG A 417 -5.08 -19.15 -0.46
N LEU A 418 -4.09 -18.99 -1.34
CA LEU A 418 -2.68 -19.15 -1.01
C LEU A 418 -2.23 -18.15 0.07
N LEU A 419 -2.66 -16.89 -0.01
CA LEU A 419 -2.37 -15.87 1.01
C LEU A 419 -2.88 -16.28 2.40
N VAL A 420 -4.14 -16.72 2.50
CA VAL A 420 -4.74 -17.14 3.78
C VAL A 420 -3.97 -18.30 4.39
N LEU A 421 -3.64 -19.32 3.60
CA LEU A 421 -2.84 -20.47 4.07
C LEU A 421 -1.43 -20.04 4.50
N SER A 422 -0.83 -19.10 3.76
CA SER A 422 0.50 -18.56 4.07
C SER A 422 0.55 -17.75 5.38
N ILE A 423 -0.59 -17.25 5.86
CA ILE A 423 -0.73 -16.65 7.19
C ILE A 423 -1.04 -17.73 8.25
N TYR A 424 -1.91 -18.67 7.92
CA TYR A 424 -2.37 -19.72 8.83
C TYR A 424 -1.24 -20.61 9.36
N HIS A 425 -0.38 -21.15 8.48
CA HIS A 425 0.66 -22.09 8.91
C HIS A 425 1.68 -21.43 9.86
N PRO A 426 2.29 -20.28 9.53
CA PRO A 426 3.20 -19.62 10.45
C PRO A 426 2.51 -19.19 11.75
N ALA A 427 1.24 -18.78 11.71
CA ALA A 427 0.48 -18.42 12.92
C ALA A 427 0.34 -19.59 13.90
N ARG A 428 0.36 -20.84 13.42
CA ARG A 428 0.35 -22.05 14.25
C ARG A 428 1.72 -22.48 14.76
N GLY A 429 2.78 -21.72 14.44
CA GLY A 429 4.15 -22.11 14.72
C GLY A 429 4.68 -23.19 13.78
N CYS A 430 3.95 -23.49 12.70
CA CYS A 430 4.49 -24.30 11.61
C CYS A 430 5.52 -23.44 10.89
N ASN A 431 6.79 -23.82 11.02
CA ASN A 431 7.75 -23.41 10.02
C ASN A 431 7.32 -24.09 8.74
N LEU A 432 6.95 -23.30 7.73
CA LEU A 432 6.60 -23.81 6.41
C LEU A 432 7.65 -24.81 5.93
N PHE A 433 8.92 -24.61 6.31
CA PHE A 433 10.11 -25.41 5.98
C PHE A 433 10.43 -26.62 6.89
N SER A 434 9.68 -26.93 7.96
CA SER A 434 10.06 -28.06 8.84
C SER A 434 8.98 -28.67 9.76
N ASN A 435 7.92 -27.95 10.13
CA ASN A 435 7.00 -28.35 11.22
C ASN A 435 5.52 -28.28 10.80
N THR A 436 5.15 -28.90 9.69
CA THR A 436 3.77 -28.92 9.21
C THR A 436 3.24 -30.36 9.25
N THR A 437 2.00 -30.56 9.66
CA THR A 437 1.40 -31.90 9.56
C THR A 437 1.22 -32.30 8.09
N PRO A 438 1.25 -33.60 7.74
CA PRO A 438 1.08 -34.05 6.36
C PRO A 438 -0.19 -33.48 5.68
N LYS A 439 -1.27 -33.35 6.47
CA LYS A 439 -2.54 -32.69 6.11
C LYS A 439 -2.37 -31.23 5.70
N GLU A 440 -1.84 -30.44 6.62
CA GLU A 440 -1.64 -29.00 6.45
C GLU A 440 -0.69 -28.73 5.28
N GLN A 441 0.32 -29.60 5.10
CA GLN A 441 1.24 -29.56 3.98
C GLN A 441 0.53 -29.87 2.66
N HIS A 442 -0.40 -30.83 2.65
CA HIS A 442 -1.18 -31.18 1.45
C HIS A 442 -2.06 -30.03 0.96
N GLU A 443 -2.88 -29.42 1.82
CA GLU A 443 -3.78 -28.33 1.41
C GLU A 443 -3.00 -27.11 0.87
N LEU A 444 -1.87 -26.80 1.49
CA LEU A 444 -0.95 -25.75 1.03
C LEU A 444 -0.34 -26.08 -0.33
N LEU A 445 0.17 -27.30 -0.51
CA LEU A 445 0.81 -27.74 -1.77
C LEU A 445 -0.19 -27.75 -2.91
N VAL A 446 -1.41 -28.25 -2.70
CA VAL A 446 -2.47 -28.25 -3.71
C VAL A 446 -2.79 -26.82 -4.17
N SER A 447 -2.91 -25.90 -3.21
CA SER A 447 -3.17 -24.49 -3.50
C SER A 447 -2.00 -23.81 -4.22
N ALA A 448 -0.76 -24.14 -3.83
CA ALA A 448 0.45 -23.63 -4.47
C ALA A 448 0.59 -24.15 -5.91
N ARG A 449 0.38 -25.45 -6.14
CA ARG A 449 0.37 -26.04 -7.50
C ARG A 449 -0.67 -25.39 -8.39
N ALA A 450 -1.86 -25.10 -7.87
CA ALA A 450 -2.88 -24.37 -8.61
C ALA A 450 -2.42 -22.98 -9.05
N ALA A 451 -1.77 -22.22 -8.15
CA ALA A 451 -1.22 -20.91 -8.47
C ALA A 451 -0.09 -20.98 -9.53
N VAL A 452 0.78 -21.99 -9.47
CA VAL A 452 1.85 -22.17 -10.47
C VAL A 452 1.26 -22.58 -11.83
N LYS A 453 0.30 -23.51 -11.87
CA LYS A 453 -0.38 -23.93 -13.11
C LYS A 453 -1.10 -22.75 -13.77
N LEU A 454 -1.72 -21.88 -12.97
CA LEU A 454 -2.38 -20.67 -13.45
C LEU A 454 -1.44 -19.76 -14.25
N GLN A 455 -0.17 -19.63 -13.82
CA GLN A 455 0.82 -18.82 -14.52
C GLN A 455 1.15 -19.31 -15.93
N ILE A 456 1.01 -20.61 -16.19
CA ILE A 456 1.29 -21.20 -17.51
C ILE A 456 0.16 -20.85 -18.48
N LEU A 457 -1.07 -20.88 -17.98
CA LEU A 457 -2.30 -20.80 -18.76
C LEU A 457 -2.82 -19.36 -18.92
N ASP A 458 -2.39 -18.44 -18.06
CA ASP A 458 -2.83 -17.04 -18.07
C ASP A 458 -1.66 -16.08 -18.29
N SER A 459 -1.61 -15.48 -19.48
CA SER A 459 -0.64 -14.46 -19.85
C SER A 459 -1.00 -13.06 -19.35
N ALA A 460 -2.18 -12.86 -18.73
CA ALA A 460 -2.64 -11.57 -18.21
C ALA A 460 -2.15 -11.27 -16.78
N ILE A 461 -1.19 -12.04 -16.27
CA ILE A 461 -0.59 -11.86 -14.96
C ILE A 461 0.47 -10.76 -15.04
N TRP A 462 0.12 -9.56 -14.57
CA TRP A 462 0.96 -8.38 -14.71
C TRP A 462 1.02 -7.47 -13.47
N SER A 463 0.37 -7.81 -12.35
CA SER A 463 0.58 -7.08 -11.09
C SER A 463 1.83 -7.60 -10.38
N ASN A 464 2.48 -6.74 -9.60
CA ASN A 464 3.62 -7.16 -8.79
C ASN A 464 3.17 -8.13 -7.70
N TRP A 465 1.99 -7.91 -7.11
CA TRP A 465 1.39 -8.83 -6.16
C TRP A 465 1.21 -10.24 -6.73
N ASP A 466 0.63 -10.39 -7.93
CA ASP A 466 0.46 -11.70 -8.57
C ASP A 466 1.82 -12.39 -8.75
N LEU A 467 2.84 -11.67 -9.24
CA LEU A 467 4.19 -12.21 -9.44
C LEU A 467 4.83 -12.68 -8.13
N VAL A 468 4.67 -11.91 -7.05
CA VAL A 468 5.17 -12.28 -5.72
C VAL A 468 4.45 -13.53 -5.21
N MET A 469 3.13 -13.58 -5.31
CA MET A 469 2.32 -14.71 -4.83
C MET A 469 2.60 -16.00 -5.62
N ILE A 470 2.79 -15.91 -6.94
CA ILE A 470 3.11 -17.07 -7.77
C ILE A 470 4.54 -17.55 -7.52
N THR A 471 5.50 -16.63 -7.39
CA THR A 471 6.88 -17.02 -7.03
C THR A 471 6.92 -17.67 -5.65
N TRP A 472 6.13 -17.14 -4.71
CA TRP A 472 5.95 -17.75 -3.39
C TRP A 472 5.35 -19.16 -3.49
N ALA A 473 4.34 -19.36 -4.35
CA ALA A 473 3.81 -20.69 -4.65
C ALA A 473 4.88 -21.63 -5.21
N CYS A 474 5.73 -21.17 -6.13
CA CYS A 474 6.85 -21.97 -6.64
C CYS A 474 7.80 -22.40 -5.52
N LEU A 475 8.13 -21.50 -4.58
CA LEU A 475 9.00 -21.85 -3.45
C LEU A 475 8.36 -22.91 -2.54
N ILE A 476 7.05 -22.83 -2.30
CA ILE A 476 6.30 -23.87 -1.57
C ILE A 476 6.33 -25.21 -2.31
N VAL A 477 6.10 -25.21 -3.63
CA VAL A 477 6.15 -26.43 -4.45
C VAL A 477 7.54 -27.07 -4.42
N LEU A 478 8.59 -26.27 -4.62
CA LEU A 478 9.97 -26.76 -4.52
C LEU A 478 10.29 -27.35 -3.17
N GLN A 479 9.71 -26.80 -2.10
CA GLN A 479 9.85 -27.34 -0.77
C GLN A 479 9.10 -28.68 -0.60
N GLY A 480 7.94 -28.85 -1.24
CA GLY A 480 7.27 -30.16 -1.33
C GLY A 480 8.14 -31.20 -2.03
N VAL A 481 8.80 -30.82 -3.12
CA VAL A 481 9.75 -31.69 -3.84
C VAL A 481 10.94 -32.08 -2.94
N ASP A 482 11.53 -31.11 -2.25
CA ASP A 482 12.63 -31.30 -1.27
C ASP A 482 12.21 -32.17 -0.08
N GLY A 483 10.90 -32.17 0.25
CA GLY A 483 10.28 -33.00 1.27
C GLY A 483 9.77 -34.36 0.78
N GLY A 484 10.01 -34.72 -0.49
CA GLY A 484 9.68 -36.04 -1.03
C GLY A 484 8.24 -36.21 -1.49
N VAL A 485 7.44 -35.13 -1.54
CA VAL A 485 6.02 -35.12 -1.93
C VAL A 485 5.77 -34.36 -3.24
N GLY A 486 6.79 -34.31 -4.10
CA GLY A 486 6.74 -33.65 -5.41
C GLY A 486 5.91 -34.42 -6.44
N GLU A 487 5.26 -33.70 -7.35
CA GLU A 487 4.58 -34.23 -8.53
C GLU A 487 5.47 -34.13 -9.79
N PRO A 488 5.24 -34.96 -10.83
CA PRO A 488 6.09 -34.99 -12.03
C PRO A 488 6.25 -33.63 -12.72
N ASP A 489 5.17 -32.85 -12.78
CA ASP A 489 5.13 -31.58 -13.52
C ASP A 489 5.65 -30.39 -12.69
N ASP A 490 5.92 -30.59 -11.38
CA ASP A 490 6.25 -29.49 -10.45
C ASP A 490 7.49 -28.71 -10.91
N LEU A 491 8.57 -29.41 -11.26
CA LEU A 491 9.82 -28.76 -11.66
C LEU A 491 9.73 -28.09 -13.03
N GLU A 492 8.98 -28.67 -13.97
CA GLU A 492 8.73 -28.07 -15.28
C GLU A 492 7.94 -26.77 -15.12
N ASN A 493 6.84 -26.81 -14.37
CA ASN A 493 5.97 -25.67 -14.14
C ASN A 493 6.71 -24.51 -13.45
N VAL A 494 7.55 -24.82 -12.44
CA VAL A 494 8.42 -23.83 -11.80
C VAL A 494 9.46 -23.26 -12.78
N GLY A 495 10.03 -24.11 -13.64
CA GLY A 495 10.96 -23.70 -14.68
C GLY A 495 10.35 -22.71 -15.68
N VAL A 496 9.09 -22.92 -16.08
CA VAL A 496 8.35 -22.00 -16.95
C VAL A 496 8.19 -20.63 -16.29
N HIS A 497 7.78 -20.58 -15.01
CA HIS A 497 7.67 -19.31 -14.28
C HIS A 497 9.02 -18.59 -14.16
N LEU A 498 10.09 -19.32 -13.83
CA LEU A 498 11.44 -18.75 -13.76
C LEU A 498 11.86 -18.12 -15.09
N GLN A 499 11.58 -18.78 -16.21
CA GLN A 499 11.89 -18.25 -17.53
C GLN A 499 11.09 -16.96 -17.82
N LYS A 500 9.80 -16.92 -17.49
CA LYS A 500 8.97 -15.71 -17.61
C LYS A 500 9.48 -14.54 -16.76
N LEU A 501 10.02 -14.81 -15.57
CA LEU A 501 10.65 -13.77 -14.75
C LEU A 501 11.90 -13.18 -15.43
N LYS A 502 12.65 -13.99 -16.19
CA LYS A 502 13.88 -13.59 -16.89
C LYS A 502 13.66 -12.88 -18.23
N GLU A 503 12.52 -13.09 -18.88
CA GLU A 503 12.24 -12.54 -20.22
C GLU A 503 12.10 -11.01 -20.25
N MET A 504 11.76 -10.38 -19.11
CA MET A 504 11.56 -8.94 -19.04
C MET A 504 12.83 -8.19 -18.64
N HIS A 505 13.16 -7.16 -19.44
CA HIS A 505 14.38 -6.37 -19.31
C HIS A 505 14.21 -5.24 -18.28
N GLU A 506 13.71 -5.57 -17.08
CA GLU A 506 13.58 -4.59 -16.00
C GLU A 506 14.97 -4.13 -15.53
N PRO A 507 15.21 -2.81 -15.40
CA PRO A 507 16.49 -2.30 -14.91
C PRO A 507 16.69 -2.64 -13.43
N LYS A 508 17.94 -2.89 -13.03
CA LYS A 508 18.29 -3.28 -11.67
C LYS A 508 18.15 -2.10 -10.69
N PRO A 509 17.64 -2.29 -9.46
CA PRO A 509 17.08 -3.54 -8.93
C PRO A 509 15.65 -3.79 -9.46
N SER A 510 15.46 -4.95 -10.10
CA SER A 510 14.19 -5.39 -10.67
C SER A 510 13.48 -6.33 -9.70
N LEU A 511 12.16 -6.18 -9.55
CA LEU A 511 11.36 -7.11 -8.75
C LEU A 511 11.54 -8.52 -9.29
N ARG A 512 11.38 -8.69 -10.61
CA ARG A 512 11.53 -9.98 -11.28
C ARG A 512 12.92 -10.57 -11.08
N GLY A 513 13.96 -9.74 -11.06
CA GLY A 513 15.32 -10.18 -10.79
C GLY A 513 15.47 -10.75 -9.37
N ILE A 514 14.93 -10.06 -8.36
CA ILE A 514 14.92 -10.54 -6.96
C ILE A 514 14.19 -11.88 -6.86
N LEU A 515 12.99 -11.96 -7.45
CA LEU A 515 12.18 -13.18 -7.46
C LEU A 515 12.87 -14.34 -8.18
N ALA A 516 13.45 -14.09 -9.36
CA ALA A 516 14.16 -15.08 -10.16
C ALA A 516 15.40 -15.59 -9.43
N THR A 517 16.25 -14.70 -8.89
CA THR A 517 17.45 -15.10 -8.15
C THR A 517 17.09 -15.97 -6.95
N ARG A 518 16.05 -15.60 -6.19
CA ARG A 518 15.64 -16.40 -5.04
C ARG A 518 15.13 -17.79 -5.43
N LEU A 519 14.37 -17.86 -6.53
CA LEU A 519 13.86 -19.12 -7.06
C LEU A 519 14.98 -20.02 -7.60
N GLU A 520 15.97 -19.44 -8.29
CA GLU A 520 17.17 -20.13 -8.76
C GLU A 520 18.01 -20.69 -7.61
N GLU A 521 18.24 -19.90 -6.56
CA GLU A 521 18.95 -20.35 -5.37
C GLU A 521 18.28 -21.59 -4.76
N LYS A 522 16.94 -21.58 -4.65
CA LYS A 522 16.21 -22.72 -4.09
C LYS A 522 16.24 -23.93 -5.03
N LEU A 523 16.13 -23.74 -6.35
CA LEU A 523 16.27 -24.81 -7.35
C LEU A 523 17.65 -25.48 -7.31
N GLN A 524 18.73 -24.69 -7.20
CA GLN A 524 20.10 -25.21 -7.14
C GLN A 524 20.39 -25.98 -5.84
N GLY A 525 19.70 -25.63 -4.75
CA GLY A 525 19.83 -26.28 -3.44
C GLY A 525 18.86 -27.43 -3.20
N LEU A 526 18.16 -27.94 -4.21
CA LEU A 526 17.22 -29.06 -4.05
C LEU A 526 17.94 -30.37 -3.72
N HIS A 527 17.42 -31.07 -2.71
CA HIS A 527 17.80 -32.44 -2.40
C HIS A 527 16.58 -33.33 -2.59
N THR A 528 16.53 -34.11 -3.68
CA THR A 528 15.43 -35.05 -3.92
C THR A 528 15.51 -36.22 -2.93
N PRO A 529 14.53 -36.42 -2.02
CA PRO A 529 14.52 -37.56 -1.10
C PRO A 529 14.23 -38.88 -1.83
N ALA A 530 14.33 -40.00 -1.10
CA ALA A 530 14.05 -41.32 -1.66
C ALA A 530 12.55 -41.50 -1.95
N SER A 531 12.21 -42.22 -3.03
CA SER A 531 10.84 -42.44 -3.55
C SER A 531 9.82 -43.01 -2.56
N GLY A 532 10.22 -43.51 -1.38
CA GLY A 532 9.33 -44.13 -0.40
C GLY A 532 8.53 -43.14 0.46
N ASP A 533 8.97 -41.89 0.55
CA ASP A 533 8.33 -40.88 1.41
C ASP A 533 6.99 -40.39 0.82
N ALA A 534 6.87 -40.37 -0.52
CA ALA A 534 5.63 -40.01 -1.23
C ALA A 534 4.49 -41.02 -0.98
N GLU A 535 4.78 -42.32 -1.07
CA GLU A 535 3.77 -43.37 -0.91
C GLU A 535 3.19 -43.40 0.52
N MET A 536 4.03 -43.16 1.54
CA MET A 536 3.56 -43.02 2.91
C MET A 536 2.68 -41.78 3.09
N PHE A 537 3.06 -40.65 2.50
CA PHE A 537 2.28 -39.41 2.57
C PHE A 537 0.90 -39.55 1.92
N GLU A 538 0.80 -40.19 0.76
CA GLU A 538 -0.47 -40.46 0.09
C GLU A 538 -1.39 -41.39 0.89
N GLN A 539 -0.83 -42.45 1.49
CA GLN A 539 -1.58 -43.35 2.36
C GLN A 539 -2.08 -42.64 3.62
N GLU A 540 -1.27 -41.75 4.19
CA GLU A 540 -1.71 -40.93 5.31
C GLU A 540 -2.87 -40.03 4.91
N ILE A 541 -2.82 -39.35 3.74
CA ILE A 541 -3.89 -38.48 3.21
C ILE A 541 -5.21 -39.22 3.00
N GLN A 542 -5.18 -40.42 2.40
CA GLN A 542 -6.39 -41.19 2.10
C GLN A 542 -7.17 -41.61 3.36
N ASN A 543 -6.50 -41.65 4.52
CA ASN A 543 -7.10 -42.06 5.79
C ASN A 543 -7.70 -40.90 6.61
N LEU A 544 -7.80 -39.70 6.04
CA LEU A 544 -8.12 -38.47 6.78
C LEU A 544 -9.57 -38.06 6.55
N ASP A 545 -10.27 -37.75 7.64
CA ASP A 545 -11.62 -37.15 7.60
C ASP A 545 -11.59 -35.80 6.86
N ASN A 546 -12.61 -35.46 6.07
CA ASN A 546 -12.62 -34.20 5.31
C ASN A 546 -12.97 -32.96 6.17
N SER A 547 -13.31 -33.15 7.45
CA SER A 547 -13.74 -32.07 8.36
C SER A 547 -12.64 -31.08 8.79
N TRP A 548 -11.37 -31.32 8.44
CA TRP A 548 -10.24 -30.46 8.83
C TRP A 548 -9.81 -29.41 7.80
N TYR A 549 -10.20 -29.58 6.52
CA TYR A 549 -9.81 -28.65 5.47
C TYR A 549 -10.29 -27.24 5.80
N ILE A 550 -9.43 -26.25 5.59
CA ILE A 550 -9.78 -24.85 5.82
C ILE A 550 -10.69 -24.35 4.71
N PHE A 551 -10.38 -24.73 3.48
CA PHE A 551 -11.17 -24.42 2.30
C PHE A 551 -11.87 -25.66 1.76
N ASP A 552 -12.99 -25.45 1.07
CA ASP A 552 -13.66 -26.52 0.34
C ASP A 552 -12.76 -27.02 -0.82
N GLN A 553 -12.59 -28.33 -0.90
CA GLN A 553 -11.85 -29.00 -1.97
C GLN A 553 -12.65 -29.00 -3.27
N ALA A 554 -13.99 -29.01 -3.19
CA ALA A 554 -14.86 -28.93 -4.36
C ALA A 554 -14.69 -27.59 -5.09
N SER A 555 -14.44 -26.49 -4.37
CA SER A 555 -14.18 -25.17 -4.97
C SER A 555 -12.99 -25.17 -5.92
N LEU A 556 -11.90 -25.84 -5.54
CA LEU A 556 -10.69 -25.92 -6.35
C LEU A 556 -10.93 -26.78 -7.60
N GLN A 557 -11.62 -27.92 -7.43
CA GLN A 557 -11.97 -28.83 -8.52
C GLN A 557 -12.94 -28.19 -9.52
N ALA A 558 -13.99 -27.51 -9.04
CA ALA A 558 -14.94 -26.77 -9.86
C ALA A 558 -14.21 -25.66 -10.65
N GLY A 559 -13.25 -24.98 -10.02
CA GLY A 559 -12.39 -24.02 -10.70
C GLY A 559 -11.53 -24.62 -11.81
N TYR A 560 -10.98 -25.82 -11.61
CA TYR A 560 -10.28 -26.55 -12.67
C TYR A 560 -11.22 -27.04 -13.78
N GLU A 561 -12.43 -27.47 -13.46
CA GLU A 561 -13.44 -27.86 -14.47
C GLU A 561 -13.86 -26.67 -15.33
N LEU A 562 -14.04 -25.50 -14.71
CA LEU A 562 -14.27 -24.22 -15.38
C LEU A 562 -13.11 -23.85 -16.32
N TRP A 563 -11.88 -24.27 -16.01
CA TRP A 563 -10.67 -23.99 -16.81
C TRP A 563 -10.31 -25.09 -17.82
N SER A 564 -10.73 -26.34 -17.61
CA SER A 564 -10.34 -27.52 -18.43
C SER A 564 -11.33 -27.86 -19.55
N TYR A 565 -12.58 -27.37 -19.47
CA TYR A 565 -13.56 -27.48 -20.57
C TYR A 565 -13.07 -26.85 -21.89
N GLU A 566 -12.02 -26.01 -21.87
CA GLU A 566 -11.44 -25.37 -23.06
C GLU A 566 -10.37 -26.22 -23.77
N ASN A 567 -9.76 -27.24 -23.14
CA ASN A 567 -8.72 -28.06 -23.79
C ASN A 567 -9.25 -29.25 -24.61
N GLN A 568 -10.56 -29.48 -24.62
CA GLN A 568 -11.21 -30.50 -25.46
C GLN A 568 -12.03 -29.91 -26.62
N GLY A 569 -12.03 -28.57 -26.78
CA GLY A 569 -12.80 -27.84 -27.78
C GLY A 569 -11.97 -27.11 -28.84
N GLY A 570 -10.79 -27.63 -29.17
CA GLY A 570 -9.93 -27.14 -30.27
C GLY A 570 -10.11 -27.92 -31.56
#